data_AF-A0A842TSR5-F1
#
_entry.id   AF-A0A842TSR5-F1
#
_cell.length_a   1.000
_cell.length_b   1.000
_cell.length_c   1.000
_cell.angle_alpha   90.00
_cell.angle_beta   90.00
_cell.angle_gamma   90.00
#
_symmetry.space_group_name_H-M   'P 1'
#
loop_
_entity.id
_entity.type
_entity.pdbx_description
1 polymer ?
#
loop_
_entity_poly.entity_id
_entity_poly.type
_entity_poly.pdbx_seq_one_letter_code
_entity_poly.pdbx_strand_id
1 'polypeptide(L)'
;MENQVDEIEFSNKRERIKSFDIFKGIAILWIVIGHVAFYWLTLDSIWIYEFLLTFIFRCITGLNFIFLLGVNLSISYYSKRDSGWTVKQIWFHNLKRIGILFIISCIYNIIIEIIMGSFDWSKIFAWYILQSIIFGLIILLLLHKLNNILKITLAISIILISYPLKYFLISIGGVGIVLER
;
A
#
# COMPACT_ATOMS: atom_id res chain seq x y z
N MET A 1 40.27 6.34 -27.52
CA MET A 1 39.70 5.02 -27.15
C MET A 1 39.26 4.96 -25.69
N GLU A 2 39.38 6.05 -24.91
CA GLU A 2 38.97 6.12 -23.50
C GLU A 2 37.48 6.48 -23.36
N ASN A 3 36.92 7.26 -24.28
CA ASN A 3 35.52 7.73 -24.23
C ASN A 3 34.44 6.67 -24.54
N GLN A 4 34.79 5.46 -24.98
CA GLN A 4 33.80 4.40 -25.24
C GLN A 4 33.58 3.46 -24.04
N VAL A 5 34.49 3.47 -23.06
CA VAL A 5 34.36 2.62 -21.86
C VAL A 5 33.38 3.27 -20.87
N ASP A 6 33.38 4.60 -20.79
CA ASP A 6 32.49 5.36 -19.89
C ASP A 6 31.01 5.35 -20.36
N GLU A 7 30.75 5.24 -21.67
CA GLU A 7 29.38 5.15 -22.19
C GLU A 7 28.73 3.78 -21.91
N ILE A 8 29.53 2.72 -21.80
CA ILE A 8 29.02 1.36 -21.50
C ILE A 8 28.74 1.20 -20.00
N GLU A 9 29.48 1.89 -19.14
CA GLU A 9 29.27 1.83 -17.68
C GLU A 9 28.06 2.64 -17.21
N PHE A 10 27.59 3.61 -18.01
CA PHE A 10 26.38 4.39 -17.71
C PHE A 10 25.06 3.64 -18.00
N SER A 11 25.12 2.48 -18.67
CA SER A 11 23.96 1.75 -19.19
C SER A 11 23.20 0.90 -18.15
N ASN A 12 23.78 0.61 -16.98
CA ASN A 12 23.20 -0.39 -16.06
C ASN A 12 22.69 0.14 -14.72
N LYS A 13 22.57 1.45 -14.54
CA LYS A 13 21.78 1.99 -13.43
C LYS A 13 20.33 1.96 -13.88
N ARG A 14 19.56 0.93 -13.50
CA ARG A 14 18.08 0.95 -13.64
C ARG A 14 17.58 2.22 -12.97
N GLU A 15 17.39 3.27 -13.76
CA GLU A 15 16.89 4.54 -13.26
C GLU A 15 15.52 4.28 -12.65
N ARG A 16 15.30 4.87 -11.48
CA ARG A 16 13.99 4.86 -10.83
C ARG A 16 12.96 5.31 -11.88
N ILE A 17 12.00 4.43 -12.18
CA ILE A 17 11.04 4.68 -13.25
C ILE A 17 10.12 5.82 -12.82
N LYS A 18 10.42 7.04 -13.28
CA LYS A 18 9.69 8.28 -12.90
C LYS A 18 8.19 8.15 -13.07
N SER A 19 7.73 7.43 -14.09
CA SER A 19 6.32 7.15 -14.35
C SER A 19 5.63 6.48 -13.16
N PHE A 20 6.27 5.52 -12.47
CA PHE A 20 5.69 4.88 -11.29
C PHE A 20 5.51 5.84 -10.12
N ASP A 21 6.42 6.79 -9.94
CA ASP A 21 6.30 7.80 -8.89
C ASP A 21 5.18 8.80 -9.20
N ILE A 22 5.01 9.17 -10.48
CA ILE A 22 3.90 10.02 -10.94
C ILE A 22 2.56 9.33 -10.70
N PHE A 23 2.40 8.07 -11.13
CA PHE A 23 1.17 7.32 -10.92
C PHE A 23 0.82 7.15 -9.43
N LYS A 24 1.83 6.97 -8.57
CA LYS A 24 1.62 6.96 -7.11
C LYS A 24 1.16 8.31 -6.58
N GLY A 25 1.79 9.39 -7.05
CA GLY A 25 1.38 10.75 -6.68
C GLY A 25 -0.07 11.01 -7.05
N ILE A 26 -0.49 10.61 -8.25
CA ILE A 26 -1.87 10.70 -8.71
C ILE A 26 -2.81 9.87 -7.82
N ALA A 27 -2.42 8.63 -7.49
CA ALA A 27 -3.25 7.79 -6.62
C ALA A 27 -3.40 8.38 -5.21
N ILE A 28 -2.33 8.91 -4.62
CA ILE A 28 -2.37 9.60 -3.31
C ILE A 28 -3.24 10.85 -3.39
N LEU A 29 -3.06 11.67 -4.43
CA LEU A 29 -3.86 12.87 -4.66
C LEU A 29 -5.36 12.54 -4.65
N TRP A 30 -5.76 11.49 -5.37
CA TRP A 30 -7.15 11.06 -5.41
C TRP A 30 -7.67 10.51 -4.09
N ILE A 31 -6.86 9.78 -3.33
CA ILE A 31 -7.23 9.32 -1.98
C ILE A 31 -7.51 10.54 -1.07
N VAL A 32 -6.67 11.57 -1.13
CA VAL A 32 -6.84 12.80 -0.34
C VAL A 32 -8.08 13.56 -0.79
N ILE A 33 -8.27 13.77 -2.09
CA ILE A 33 -9.47 14.43 -2.63
C ILE A 33 -10.73 13.69 -2.18
N GLY A 34 -10.71 12.36 -2.19
CA GLY A 34 -11.87 11.58 -1.76
C GLY A 34 -12.20 11.77 -0.28
N HIS A 35 -11.19 11.79 0.59
CA HIS A 35 -11.40 12.09 2.01
C HIS A 35 -11.92 13.51 2.22
N VAL A 36 -11.32 14.51 1.56
CA VAL A 36 -11.76 15.90 1.68
C VAL A 36 -13.20 16.05 1.18
N ALA A 37 -13.53 15.46 0.02
CA ALA A 37 -14.88 15.47 -0.53
C ALA A 37 -15.89 14.84 0.42
N PHE A 38 -15.56 13.70 1.04
CA PHE A 38 -16.45 13.05 2.01
C PHE A 38 -16.74 13.92 3.24
N TYR A 39 -15.75 14.66 3.74
CA TYR A 39 -15.95 15.54 4.91
C TYR A 39 -16.60 16.89 4.59
N TRP A 40 -16.44 17.40 3.37
CA TRP A 40 -16.87 18.75 3.01
C TRP A 40 -18.16 18.81 2.19
N LEU A 41 -18.54 17.72 1.53
CA LEU A 41 -19.80 17.68 0.77
C LEU A 41 -20.99 17.47 1.69
N THR A 42 -22.07 18.19 1.43
CA THR A 42 -23.36 17.96 2.08
C THR A 42 -24.02 16.70 1.53
N LEU A 43 -24.92 16.08 2.31
CA LEU A 43 -25.65 14.85 1.92
C LEU A 43 -26.29 14.94 0.53
N ASP A 44 -26.83 16.10 0.16
CA ASP A 44 -27.48 16.32 -1.14
C ASP A 44 -26.51 16.34 -2.33
N SER A 45 -25.22 16.55 -2.07
CA SER A 45 -24.16 16.59 -3.09
C SER A 45 -23.25 15.35 -3.07
N ILE A 46 -23.45 14.45 -2.10
CA ILE A 46 -22.61 13.26 -1.91
C ILE A 46 -22.77 12.25 -3.06
N TRP A 47 -23.88 12.28 -3.79
CA TRP A 47 -24.10 11.41 -4.94
C TRP A 47 -23.10 11.67 -6.07
N ILE A 48 -22.63 12.91 -6.25
CA ILE A 48 -21.60 13.27 -7.23
C ILE A 48 -20.29 12.58 -6.86
N TYR A 49 -19.96 12.60 -5.56
CA TYR A 49 -18.81 11.90 -5.02
C TYR A 49 -18.93 10.39 -5.20
N GLU A 50 -20.07 9.78 -4.85
CA GLU A 50 -20.30 8.34 -5.03
C GLU A 50 -20.25 7.91 -6.51
N PHE A 51 -20.76 8.74 -7.42
CA PHE A 51 -20.70 8.51 -8.86
C PHE A 51 -19.25 8.52 -9.36
N LEU A 52 -18.50 9.57 -9.03
CA LEU A 52 -17.07 9.68 -9.36
C LEU A 52 -16.26 8.54 -8.73
N LEU A 53 -16.59 8.15 -7.49
CA LEU A 53 -15.89 7.10 -6.78
C LEU A 53 -16.14 5.73 -7.40
N THR A 54 -17.39 5.42 -7.73
CA THR A 54 -17.80 4.14 -8.30
C THR A 54 -17.25 3.95 -9.72
N PHE A 55 -17.31 4.97 -10.57
CA PHE A 55 -16.97 4.83 -11.99
C PHE A 55 -15.54 5.20 -12.34
N ILE A 56 -14.94 6.18 -11.67
CA ILE A 56 -13.62 6.71 -12.03
C ILE A 56 -12.57 6.26 -11.01
N PHE A 57 -12.86 6.35 -9.71
CA PHE A 57 -11.83 6.20 -8.69
C PHE A 57 -11.62 4.80 -8.16
N ARG A 58 -12.61 3.91 -8.26
CA ARG A 58 -12.47 2.52 -7.80
C ARG A 58 -11.33 1.77 -8.50
N CYS A 59 -11.04 2.12 -9.75
CA CYS A 59 -9.91 1.59 -10.51
C CYS A 59 -8.59 2.34 -10.23
N ILE A 60 -8.64 3.64 -9.89
CA ILE A 60 -7.46 4.52 -9.88
C ILE A 60 -6.85 4.69 -8.48
N THR A 61 -7.63 4.51 -7.41
CA THR A 61 -7.22 4.86 -6.03
C THR A 61 -6.48 3.75 -5.30
N GLY A 62 -7.08 3.15 -4.26
CA GLY A 62 -6.37 2.32 -3.28
C GLY A 62 -5.72 1.07 -3.87
N LEU A 63 -6.42 0.39 -4.78
CA LEU A 63 -5.91 -0.81 -5.46
C LEU A 63 -4.66 -0.50 -6.30
N ASN A 64 -4.72 0.55 -7.11
CA ASN A 64 -3.60 0.99 -7.93
C ASN A 64 -2.43 1.44 -7.06
N PHE A 65 -2.70 2.16 -5.99
CA PHE A 65 -1.66 2.58 -5.07
C PHE A 65 -0.92 1.38 -4.43
N ILE A 66 -1.65 0.37 -3.93
CA ILE A 66 -1.06 -0.85 -3.37
C ILE A 66 -0.28 -1.63 -4.44
N PHE A 67 -0.82 -1.75 -5.65
CA PHE A 67 -0.16 -2.40 -6.78
C PHE A 67 1.17 -1.71 -7.14
N LEU A 68 1.14 -0.39 -7.35
CA LEU A 68 2.33 0.41 -7.68
C LEU A 68 3.37 0.38 -6.55
N LEU A 69 2.92 0.31 -5.30
CA LEU A 69 3.78 0.15 -4.13
C LEU A 69 4.51 -1.18 -4.16
N GLY A 70 3.80 -2.27 -4.47
CA GLY A 70 4.37 -3.61 -4.60
C GLY A 70 5.36 -3.75 -5.76
N VAL A 71 5.01 -3.23 -6.93
CA VAL A 71 5.89 -3.23 -8.12
C VAL A 71 7.17 -2.48 -7.83
N ASN A 72 7.10 -1.27 -7.24
CA ASN A 72 8.30 -0.48 -6.95
C ASN A 72 9.20 -1.13 -5.91
N LEU A 73 8.64 -1.79 -4.88
CA LEU A 73 9.45 -2.50 -3.91
C LEU A 73 10.18 -3.68 -4.57
N SER A 74 9.52 -4.39 -5.48
CA SER A 74 10.13 -5.48 -6.25
C SER A 74 11.25 -4.97 -7.16
N ILE A 75 11.02 -3.89 -7.90
CA ILE A 75 12.05 -3.24 -8.74
C ILE A 75 13.23 -2.76 -7.88
N SER A 76 12.94 -2.10 -6.75
CA SER A 76 13.97 -1.63 -5.81
C SER A 76 14.79 -2.78 -5.22
N TYR A 77 14.17 -3.93 -4.96
CA TYR A 77 14.87 -5.12 -4.51
C TYR A 77 15.89 -5.60 -5.55
N TYR A 78 15.46 -5.78 -6.81
CA TYR A 78 16.35 -6.23 -7.88
C TYR A 78 17.46 -5.21 -8.16
N SER A 79 17.12 -3.92 -8.25
CA SER A 79 18.11 -2.86 -8.44
C SER A 79 19.17 -2.83 -7.34
N LYS A 80 18.77 -3.02 -6.06
CA LYS A 80 19.73 -3.08 -4.96
C LYS A 80 20.61 -4.32 -5.02
N ARG A 81 20.04 -5.46 -5.37
CA ARG A 81 20.78 -6.71 -5.56
C ARG A 81 21.82 -6.57 -6.67
N ASP A 82 21.45 -5.95 -7.78
CA ASP A 82 22.33 -5.68 -8.93
C ASP A 82 23.46 -4.71 -8.54
N SER A 83 23.18 -3.74 -7.65
CA SER A 83 24.19 -2.83 -7.09
C SER A 83 25.12 -3.45 -6.03
N GLY A 84 25.08 -4.77 -5.84
CA GLY A 84 25.97 -5.51 -4.93
C GLY A 84 25.50 -5.59 -3.47
N TRP A 85 24.26 -5.18 -3.16
CA TRP A 85 23.74 -5.31 -1.80
C TRP A 85 23.42 -6.77 -1.47
N THR A 86 23.81 -7.20 -0.28
CA THR A 86 23.41 -8.52 0.24
C THR A 86 21.91 -8.57 0.53
N VAL A 87 21.31 -9.75 0.42
CA VAL A 87 19.88 -9.97 0.73
C VAL A 87 19.55 -9.49 2.15
N LYS A 88 20.44 -9.72 3.12
CA LYS A 88 20.27 -9.29 4.51
C LYS A 88 20.24 -7.76 4.65
N GLN A 89 21.11 -7.04 3.92
CA GLN A 89 21.11 -5.57 3.91
C GLN A 89 19.84 -5.01 3.30
N ILE A 90 19.37 -5.57 2.18
CA ILE A 90 18.11 -5.14 1.53
C ILE A 90 16.93 -5.36 2.48
N TRP A 91 16.90 -6.52 3.16
CA TRP A 91 15.85 -6.87 4.10
C TRP A 91 15.83 -5.92 5.31
N PHE A 92 16.98 -5.69 5.94
CA PHE A 92 17.09 -4.77 7.08
C PHE A 92 16.78 -3.32 6.71
N HIS A 93 17.23 -2.85 5.55
CA HIS A 93 16.91 -1.52 5.03
C HIS A 93 15.39 -1.35 4.87
N ASN A 94 14.72 -2.32 4.24
CA ASN A 94 13.27 -2.25 4.05
C ASN A 94 12.51 -2.37 5.38
N LEU A 95 12.96 -3.23 6.29
CA LEU A 95 12.34 -3.38 7.62
C LEU A 95 12.45 -2.09 8.43
N LYS A 96 13.61 -1.41 8.41
CA LYS A 96 13.79 -0.10 9.06
C LYS A 96 12.81 0.93 8.50
N ARG A 97 12.64 0.98 7.19
CA ARG A 97 11.67 1.88 6.53
C ARG A 97 10.23 1.57 6.93
N ILE A 98 9.85 0.28 6.94
CA ILE A 98 8.53 -0.19 7.39
C ILE A 98 8.28 0.20 8.85
N GLY A 99 9.27 0.00 9.73
CA GLY A 99 9.17 0.33 11.15
C GLY A 99 8.98 1.83 11.39
N ILE A 100 9.72 2.68 10.68
CA ILE A 100 9.54 4.14 10.77
C ILE A 100 8.13 4.54 10.32
N LEU A 101 7.65 4.01 9.20
CA LEU A 101 6.28 4.27 8.72
C LEU A 101 5.23 3.83 9.75
N PHE A 102 5.44 2.67 10.39
CA PHE A 102 4.55 2.16 11.43
C PHE A 102 4.47 3.08 12.65
N ILE A 103 5.62 3.54 13.14
CA ILE A 103 5.67 4.50 14.26
C ILE A 103 4.93 5.79 13.89
N ILE A 104 5.19 6.35 12.71
CA ILE A 104 4.52 7.56 12.23
C ILE A 104 3.00 7.34 12.17
N SER A 105 2.56 6.19 11.65
CA SER A 105 1.14 5.86 11.55
C SER A 105 0.46 5.77 12.92
N CYS A 106 1.10 5.13 13.91
CA CYS A 106 0.54 5.03 15.26
C CYS A 106 0.46 6.40 15.94
N ILE A 107 1.51 7.23 15.83
CA ILE A 107 1.52 8.58 16.39
C ILE A 107 0.39 9.41 15.79
N TYR A 108 0.23 9.37 14.47
CA TYR A 108 -0.83 10.11 13.80
C TYR A 108 -2.22 9.70 14.33
N ASN A 109 -2.50 8.39 14.41
CA ASN A 109 -3.81 7.90 14.84
C ASN A 109 -4.10 8.29 16.30
N ILE A 110 -3.09 8.24 17.18
CA ILE A 110 -3.22 8.70 18.56
C ILE A 110 -3.56 10.20 18.62
N ILE A 111 -2.87 11.04 17.84
CA ILE A 111 -3.11 12.50 17.83
C ILE A 111 -4.54 12.81 17.38
N ILE A 112 -5.02 12.19 16.30
CA ILE A 112 -6.38 12.41 15.80
C ILE A 112 -7.43 11.99 16.81
N GLU A 113 -7.29 10.82 17.44
CA GLU A 113 -8.25 10.37 18.46
C GLU A 113 -8.29 11.27 19.69
N ILE A 114 -7.14 11.84 20.09
CA ILE A 114 -7.07 12.84 21.17
C ILE A 114 -7.83 14.11 20.75
N ILE A 115 -7.64 14.60 19.53
CA ILE A 115 -8.32 15.80 19.02
C ILE A 115 -9.84 15.58 18.92
N MET A 116 -10.27 14.37 18.55
CA MET A 116 -11.69 14.01 18.43
C MET A 116 -12.36 13.71 19.79
N GLY A 117 -11.61 13.68 20.89
CA GLY A 117 -12.15 13.50 22.24
C GLY A 117 -12.70 12.09 22.52
N SER A 118 -12.39 11.11 21.68
CA SER A 118 -12.94 9.75 21.75
C SER A 118 -11.85 8.67 21.82
N PHE A 119 -10.88 8.84 22.73
CA PHE A 119 -9.75 7.93 22.85
C PHE A 119 -10.21 6.51 23.18
N ASP A 120 -10.08 5.64 22.20
CA ASP A 120 -10.28 4.20 22.32
C ASP A 120 -9.06 3.49 21.70
N TRP A 121 -8.50 2.53 22.45
CA TRP A 121 -7.38 1.70 22.01
C TRP A 121 -7.68 0.95 20.72
N SER A 122 -8.95 0.62 20.47
CA SER A 122 -9.38 -0.04 19.23
C SER A 122 -9.13 0.83 17.98
N LYS A 123 -9.13 2.16 18.14
CA LYS A 123 -9.03 3.12 17.04
C LYS A 123 -7.61 3.53 16.69
N ILE A 124 -6.60 3.04 17.42
CA ILE A 124 -5.20 3.14 17.00
C ILE A 124 -5.01 2.49 15.63
N PHE A 125 -5.88 1.55 15.25
CA PHE A 125 -5.91 0.91 13.95
C PHE A 125 -6.99 1.45 12.98
N ALA A 126 -7.68 2.54 13.32
CA ALA A 126 -8.82 3.03 12.55
C ALA A 126 -8.42 3.76 11.25
N TRP A 127 -7.25 4.40 11.18
CA TRP A 127 -6.81 5.00 9.91
C TRP A 127 -6.04 4.01 9.05
N TYR A 128 -6.81 3.27 8.26
CA TYR A 128 -6.34 2.10 7.54
C TYR A 128 -5.30 2.39 6.46
N ILE A 129 -5.17 3.61 5.92
CA ILE A 129 -4.33 3.83 4.73
C ILE A 129 -2.84 3.61 5.02
N LEU A 130 -2.27 4.33 5.99
CA LEU A 130 -0.86 4.18 6.35
C LEU A 130 -0.55 2.76 6.81
N GLN A 131 -1.41 2.19 7.63
CA GLN A 131 -1.26 0.83 8.15
C GLN A 131 -1.38 -0.22 7.05
N SER A 132 -2.31 -0.07 6.10
CA SER A 132 -2.45 -0.95 4.94
C SER A 132 -1.20 -0.94 4.07
N ILE A 133 -0.55 0.23 3.90
CA ILE A 133 0.75 0.30 3.22
C ILE A 133 1.78 -0.53 3.97
N ILE A 134 1.88 -0.37 5.29
CA ILE A 134 2.85 -1.06 6.13
C ILE A 134 2.64 -2.56 6.06
N PHE A 135 1.41 -3.04 6.26
CA PHE A 135 1.08 -4.46 6.18
C PHE A 135 1.33 -5.01 4.77
N GLY A 136 0.99 -4.26 3.72
CA GLY A 136 1.31 -4.61 2.34
C GLY A 136 2.81 -4.77 2.10
N LEU A 137 3.64 -3.87 2.64
CA LEU A 137 5.10 -3.97 2.55
C LEU A 137 5.65 -5.16 3.33
N ILE A 138 5.13 -5.44 4.53
CA ILE A 138 5.52 -6.61 5.33
C ILE A 138 5.20 -7.90 4.58
N ILE A 139 3.96 -8.04 4.08
CA ILE A 139 3.53 -9.19 3.29
C ILE A 139 4.44 -9.36 2.08
N LEU A 140 4.70 -8.28 1.32
CA LEU A 140 5.57 -8.38 0.14
C LEU A 140 7.00 -8.81 0.49
N LEU A 141 7.54 -8.30 1.59
CA LEU A 141 8.87 -8.64 2.08
C LEU A 141 8.96 -10.11 2.54
N LEU A 142 7.89 -10.66 3.10
CA LEU A 142 7.76 -12.09 3.41
C LEU A 142 7.63 -12.94 2.15
N LEU A 143 6.76 -12.53 1.21
CA LEU A 143 6.56 -13.22 -0.06
C LEU A 143 7.84 -13.31 -0.87
N HIS A 144 8.74 -12.34 -0.76
CA HIS A 144 9.99 -12.34 -1.51
C HIS A 144 10.89 -13.56 -1.22
N LYS A 145 10.76 -14.17 -0.03
CA LYS A 145 11.49 -15.40 0.34
C LYS A 145 10.88 -16.68 -0.26
N LEU A 146 9.68 -16.61 -0.82
CA LEU A 146 8.96 -17.77 -1.35
C LEU A 146 9.33 -18.03 -2.83
N ASN A 147 9.17 -19.28 -3.23
CA ASN A 147 9.29 -19.70 -4.62
C ASN A 147 8.13 -19.12 -5.46
N ASN A 148 8.35 -18.91 -6.76
CA ASN A 148 7.35 -18.30 -7.65
C ASN A 148 6.04 -19.09 -7.72
N ILE A 149 6.13 -20.43 -7.72
CA ILE A 149 4.95 -21.32 -7.71
C ILE A 149 4.13 -21.06 -6.45
N LEU A 150 4.77 -21.04 -5.27
CA LEU A 150 4.09 -20.77 -4.01
C LEU A 150 3.43 -19.38 -3.98
N LYS A 151 4.07 -18.35 -4.55
CA LYS A 151 3.47 -17.02 -4.67
C LYS A 151 2.18 -17.05 -5.49
N ILE A 152 2.21 -17.73 -6.65
CA ILE A 152 1.05 -17.84 -7.54
C ILE A 152 -0.06 -18.66 -6.86
N THR A 153 0.26 -19.80 -6.28
CA THR A 153 -0.72 -20.62 -5.55
C THR A 153 -1.35 -19.84 -4.41
N LEU A 154 -0.56 -19.11 -3.61
CA LEU A 154 -1.07 -18.32 -2.50
C LEU A 154 -1.97 -17.18 -2.99
N ALA A 155 -1.61 -16.50 -4.08
CA ALA A 155 -2.46 -15.48 -4.70
C ALA A 155 -3.81 -16.05 -5.18
N ILE A 156 -3.79 -17.18 -5.89
CA ILE A 156 -5.01 -17.86 -6.34
C ILE A 156 -5.87 -18.29 -5.14
N SER A 157 -5.25 -18.90 -4.12
CA SER A 157 -5.96 -19.31 -2.90
C SER A 157 -6.60 -18.13 -2.19
N ILE A 158 -5.91 -16.99 -2.06
CA ILE A 158 -6.49 -15.77 -1.47
C ILE A 158 -7.72 -15.32 -2.26
N ILE A 159 -7.63 -15.29 -3.59
CA ILE A 159 -8.77 -14.87 -4.44
C ILE A 159 -9.96 -15.81 -4.22
N LEU A 160 -9.74 -17.13 -4.27
CA LEU A 160 -10.80 -18.13 -4.11
C LEU A 160 -11.42 -18.12 -2.70
N ILE A 161 -10.60 -17.93 -1.66
CA ILE A 161 -11.05 -17.93 -0.26
C ILE A 161 -11.70 -16.60 0.13
N SER A 162 -11.32 -15.48 -0.51
CA SER A 162 -11.75 -14.13 -0.10
C SER A 162 -13.28 -13.98 0.00
N TYR A 163 -14.02 -14.47 -0.98
CA TYR A 163 -15.48 -14.36 -1.01
C TYR A 163 -16.14 -15.27 0.03
N PRO A 164 -15.88 -16.59 0.09
CA PRO A 164 -16.37 -17.44 1.18
C PRO A 164 -16.01 -16.95 2.59
N LEU A 165 -14.78 -16.45 2.76
CA LEU A 165 -14.29 -15.93 4.04
C LEU A 165 -15.10 -14.73 4.50
N LYS A 166 -15.49 -13.82 3.58
CA LYS A 166 -16.38 -12.70 3.90
C LYS A 166 -17.71 -13.19 4.48
N TYR A 167 -18.38 -14.14 3.83
CA TYR A 167 -19.64 -14.68 4.32
C TYR A 167 -19.49 -15.39 5.68
N PHE A 168 -18.41 -16.15 5.83
CA PHE A 168 -18.11 -16.81 7.10
C PHE A 168 -17.89 -15.80 8.23
N LEU A 169 -17.11 -14.75 8.00
CA LEU A 169 -16.85 -13.71 9.00
C LEU A 169 -18.12 -12.94 9.40
N ILE A 170 -19.00 -12.64 8.45
CA ILE A 170 -20.31 -12.01 8.70
C ILE A 170 -21.20 -12.95 9.55
N SER A 171 -21.18 -14.25 9.26
CA SER A 171 -21.99 -15.24 9.99
C SER A 171 -21.65 -15.37 11.49
N ILE A 172 -20.45 -14.94 11.90
CA ILE A 172 -20.00 -14.95 13.31
C ILE A 172 -20.60 -13.77 14.12
N GLY A 173 -21.30 -12.84 13.47
CA GLY A 173 -22.19 -11.86 14.11
C GLY A 173 -21.52 -10.70 14.87
N GLY A 174 -20.45 -10.96 15.65
CA GLY A 174 -19.80 -9.94 16.48
C GLY A 174 -18.55 -9.29 15.86
N VAL A 175 -17.79 -10.04 15.06
CA VAL A 175 -16.54 -9.57 14.41
C VAL A 175 -16.80 -9.09 12.98
N GLY A 176 -17.83 -9.64 12.32
CA GLY A 176 -18.20 -9.29 10.94
C GLY A 176 -18.78 -7.88 10.76
N ILE A 177 -19.41 -7.33 11.80
CA ILE A 177 -20.01 -5.97 11.78
C ILE A 177 -18.94 -4.86 11.73
N VAL A 178 -17.71 -5.14 12.23
CA VAL A 178 -16.59 -4.18 12.16
C VAL A 178 -16.11 -3.98 10.71
N LEU A 179 -16.37 -4.92 9.81
CA LEU A 179 -16.02 -4.83 8.38
C LEU A 179 -17.13 -4.20 7.53
N GLU A 180 -18.27 -3.84 8.12
CA GLU A 180 -19.42 -3.26 7.42
C GLU A 180 -19.47 -1.72 7.49
N ARG A 181 -18.52 -1.10 8.22
CA ARG A 181 -18.31 0.35 8.25
C ARG A 181 -17.15 0.79 7.36
#